data_AF-A0A928GVN0-F1
#
_entry.id   AF-A0A928GVN0-F1
#
_cell.length_a   1.000
_cell.length_b   1.000
_cell.length_c   1.000
_cell.angle_alpha   90.00
_cell.angle_beta   90.00
_cell.angle_gamma   90.00
#
_symmetry.space_group_name_H-M   'P 1'
#
loop_
_entity.id
_entity.type
_entity.pdbx_description
1 polymer ?
#
loop_
_entity_poly.entity_id
_entity_poly.type
_entity_poly.pdbx_seq_one_letter_code
_entity_poly.pdbx_strand_id
1 'polypeptide(L)'
;MLKLNIANNICRKKMQQIENKNFLTTQIITYLGNKRSLLSPIEHEVDLISQKLKKEKLVCADLFSGSGIVARMLKSHAEKLIVNDLENYSAMINSCYLSNKSDYPKEECEKIRNVIEGKCQKEKIFGIISENYAPKDDKNILKGERVFYTRENALLIDTYRHLIDEVVEDEKLKKYFLAPLLTEASIHVNTS
;
A
#
# COMPACT_ATOMS: atom_id res chain seq x y z
N MET A 1 8.41 12.79 -7.38
CA MET A 1 7.11 13.48 -7.33
C MET A 1 6.04 12.44 -7.11
N LEU A 2 5.18 12.63 -6.11
CA LEU A 2 4.14 11.68 -5.71
C LEU A 2 3.21 11.37 -6.90
N LYS A 3 3.16 10.12 -7.32
CA LYS A 3 2.27 9.63 -8.39
C LYS A 3 1.49 8.44 -7.85
N LEU A 4 0.22 8.33 -8.21
CA LEU A 4 -0.62 7.16 -7.92
C LEU A 4 -0.15 5.97 -8.79
N ASN A 5 1.01 5.40 -8.49
CA ASN A 5 1.56 4.25 -9.18
C ASN A 5 1.25 2.97 -8.40
N ILE A 6 0.50 2.02 -8.99
CA ILE A 6 0.49 0.62 -8.55
C ILE A 6 0.63 -0.35 -9.72
N ALA A 7 1.58 -1.28 -9.53
CA ALA A 7 1.71 -2.64 -10.05
C ALA A 7 1.15 -2.95 -11.45
N ASN A 8 1.77 -2.39 -12.49
CA ASN A 8 1.90 -3.07 -13.77
C ASN A 8 3.23 -3.84 -13.75
N ASN A 9 3.22 -5.18 -13.57
CA ASN A 9 4.29 -6.17 -13.88
C ASN A 9 3.95 -7.51 -13.17
N ILE A 10 3.89 -8.71 -13.76
CA ILE A 10 4.70 -9.36 -14.81
C ILE A 10 3.82 -10.37 -15.59
N CYS A 11 4.07 -10.50 -16.90
CA CYS A 11 3.58 -11.57 -17.76
C CYS A 11 4.71 -12.59 -18.05
N ARG A 12 4.51 -13.89 -17.78
CA ARG A 12 4.91 -15.04 -18.62
C ARG A 12 4.41 -16.39 -18.06
N LYS A 13 4.30 -17.36 -18.97
CA LYS A 13 3.50 -18.61 -19.00
C LYS A 13 3.83 -19.68 -17.93
N LYS A 14 2.75 -20.37 -17.49
CA LYS A 14 2.59 -21.71 -16.88
C LYS A 14 3.86 -22.43 -16.36
N MET A 15 4.01 -22.50 -15.03
CA MET A 15 4.38 -23.68 -14.21
C MET A 15 4.59 -23.23 -12.74
N GLN A 16 3.84 -23.83 -11.80
CA GLN A 16 3.70 -23.45 -10.37
C GLN A 16 3.22 -22.01 -10.14
N GLN A 17 2.16 -21.80 -9.34
CA GLN A 17 1.73 -20.45 -8.93
C GLN A 17 2.75 -19.89 -7.92
N ILE A 18 3.91 -19.48 -8.40
CA ILE A 18 4.90 -18.77 -7.62
C ILE A 18 4.39 -17.34 -7.46
N GLU A 19 4.16 -16.92 -6.22
CA GLU A 19 3.80 -15.54 -5.90
C GLU A 19 4.83 -14.57 -6.48
N ASN A 20 4.36 -13.41 -6.95
CA ASN A 20 5.22 -12.45 -7.64
C ASN A 20 6.28 -11.94 -6.65
N LYS A 21 7.58 -12.14 -6.94
CA LYS A 21 8.66 -11.68 -6.05
C LYS A 21 8.61 -10.18 -5.75
N ASN A 22 8.06 -9.37 -6.67
CA ASN A 22 7.86 -7.93 -6.47
C ASN A 22 6.80 -7.62 -5.38
N PHE A 23 5.91 -8.56 -5.08
CA PHE A 23 4.90 -8.43 -4.03
C PHE A 23 5.53 -8.29 -2.64
N LEU A 24 6.70 -8.92 -2.43
CA LEU A 24 7.44 -8.88 -1.18
C LEU A 24 8.46 -7.73 -1.09
N THR A 25 8.60 -6.94 -2.15
CA THR A 25 9.65 -5.91 -2.24
C THR A 25 9.15 -4.53 -2.65
N THR A 26 8.00 -4.44 -3.32
CA THR A 26 7.41 -3.18 -3.79
C THR A 26 6.13 -2.85 -3.05
N GLN A 27 5.79 -1.55 -3.01
CA GLN A 27 4.56 -1.06 -2.37
C GLN A 27 4.49 -1.42 -0.88
N ILE A 28 5.58 -1.25 -0.15
CA ILE A 28 5.69 -1.52 1.28
C ILE A 28 5.89 -0.20 1.98
N ILE A 29 4.97 0.13 2.89
CA ILE A 29 5.14 1.30 3.75
C ILE A 29 6.37 1.14 4.65
N THR A 30 7.07 2.26 4.87
CA THR A 30 8.10 2.32 5.91
C THR A 30 7.44 2.10 7.26
N TYR A 31 7.76 0.99 7.90
CA TYR A 31 7.13 0.56 9.15
C TYR A 31 8.21 0.18 10.16
N LEU A 32 8.18 0.82 11.32
CA LEU A 32 9.13 0.55 12.40
C LEU A 32 8.92 -0.88 12.93
N GLY A 33 9.99 -1.65 12.99
CA GLY A 33 9.90 -3.06 13.38
C GLY A 33 9.26 -3.96 12.32
N ASN A 34 9.25 -3.55 11.04
CA ASN A 34 8.88 -4.47 9.96
C ASN A 34 9.78 -5.72 9.98
N LYS A 35 9.19 -6.87 9.65
CA LYS A 35 9.85 -8.17 9.75
C LYS A 35 10.52 -8.60 8.45
N ARG A 36 10.91 -7.66 7.57
CA ARG A 36 11.45 -7.98 6.24
C ARG A 36 12.72 -8.85 6.33
N SER A 37 13.63 -8.52 7.25
CA SER A 37 14.85 -9.32 7.49
C SER A 37 14.58 -10.72 8.05
N LEU A 38 13.39 -10.93 8.63
CA LEU A 38 12.98 -12.18 9.27
C LEU A 38 12.06 -13.02 8.37
N LEU A 39 11.78 -12.61 7.14
CA LEU A 39 10.90 -13.39 6.26
C LEU A 39 11.43 -14.80 5.99
N SER A 40 12.72 -14.92 5.64
CA SER A 40 13.34 -16.23 5.35
C SER A 40 13.27 -17.20 6.54
N PRO A 41 13.69 -16.84 7.77
CA PRO A 41 13.55 -17.74 8.91
C PRO A 41 12.09 -18.04 9.27
N ILE A 42 11.16 -17.08 9.13
CA ILE A 42 9.74 -17.34 9.38
C ILE A 42 9.17 -18.32 8.34
N GLU A 43 9.47 -18.11 7.06
CA GLU A 43 9.02 -18.97 5.96
C GLU A 43 9.55 -20.41 6.12
N HIS A 44 10.80 -20.57 6.57
CA HIS A 44 11.35 -21.87 6.88
C HIS A 44 10.53 -22.63 7.94
N GLU A 45 10.13 -21.96 9.02
CA GLU A 45 9.29 -22.58 10.05
C GLU A 45 7.89 -22.92 9.52
N VAL A 46 7.33 -22.09 8.63
CA VAL A 46 6.05 -22.37 7.96
C VAL A 46 6.14 -23.63 7.09
N ASP A 47 7.23 -23.80 6.33
CA ASP A 47 7.49 -25.00 5.53
C ASP A 47 7.61 -26.26 6.41
N LEU A 48 8.31 -26.16 7.54
CA LEU A 48 8.43 -27.27 8.49
C LEU A 48 7.07 -27.66 9.09
N ILE A 49 6.23 -26.68 9.42
CA ILE A 49 4.86 -26.92 9.93
C ILE A 49 4.00 -27.58 8.84
N SER A 50 4.07 -27.07 7.61
CA SER A 50 3.37 -27.63 6.43
C SER A 50 3.70 -29.11 6.21
N GLN A 51 4.98 -29.47 6.25
CA GLN A 51 5.45 -30.86 6.13
C GLN A 51 4.96 -31.74 7.28
N LYS A 52 5.05 -31.28 8.53
CA LYS A 52 4.58 -32.03 9.71
C LYS A 52 3.08 -32.30 9.68
N LEU A 53 2.29 -31.32 9.22
CA LEU A 53 0.84 -31.45 9.07
C LEU A 53 0.41 -32.19 7.80
N LYS A 54 1.35 -32.47 6.89
CA LYS A 54 1.10 -33.08 5.57
C LYS A 54 0.04 -32.31 4.77
N LYS A 55 0.10 -30.97 4.83
CA LYS A 55 -0.80 -30.08 4.10
C LYS A 55 0.00 -29.17 3.19
N GLU A 56 -0.35 -29.10 1.91
CA GLU A 56 0.29 -28.18 0.97
C GLU A 56 0.02 -26.71 1.34
N LYS A 57 -1.20 -26.42 1.83
CA LYS A 57 -1.66 -25.09 2.22
C LYS A 57 -2.22 -25.10 3.64
N LEU A 58 -2.01 -23.99 4.35
CA LEU A 58 -2.38 -23.83 5.77
C LEU A 58 -3.49 -22.81 5.98
N VAL A 59 -4.13 -22.87 7.14
CA VAL A 59 -4.91 -21.74 7.67
C VAL A 59 -3.97 -20.90 8.50
N CYS A 60 -3.65 -19.70 8.02
CA CYS A 60 -2.68 -18.80 8.63
C CYS A 60 -3.38 -17.58 9.22
N ALA A 61 -2.85 -17.05 10.33
CA ALA A 61 -3.31 -15.82 10.95
C ALA A 61 -2.13 -14.90 11.27
N ASP A 62 -2.14 -13.68 10.74
CA ASP A 62 -1.23 -12.59 11.08
C ASP A 62 -2.00 -11.55 11.89
N LEU A 63 -1.94 -11.65 13.21
CA LEU A 63 -2.80 -10.88 14.13
C LEU A 63 -2.31 -9.45 14.39
N PHE A 64 -1.05 -9.17 14.06
CA PHE A 64 -0.35 -7.90 14.26
C PHE A 64 0.41 -7.54 12.98
N SER A 65 -0.36 -7.45 11.91
CA SER A 65 0.17 -7.49 10.55
C SER A 65 0.95 -6.25 10.16
N GLY A 66 0.68 -5.09 10.76
CA GLY A 66 1.32 -3.82 10.45
C GLY A 66 1.27 -3.53 8.95
N SER A 67 2.43 -3.46 8.30
CA SER A 67 2.54 -3.26 6.85
C SER A 67 2.13 -4.47 5.99
N GLY A 68 1.85 -5.60 6.61
CA GLY A 68 1.42 -6.83 5.94
C GLY A 68 2.54 -7.70 5.40
N ILE A 69 3.81 -7.37 5.66
CA ILE A 69 4.94 -8.04 4.98
C ILE A 69 4.98 -9.56 5.25
N VAL A 70 4.62 -9.98 6.48
CA VAL A 70 4.52 -11.40 6.85
C VAL A 70 3.27 -12.02 6.23
N ALA A 71 2.10 -11.38 6.36
CA ALA A 71 0.87 -11.79 5.67
C ALA A 71 1.06 -12.00 4.16
N ARG A 72 1.82 -11.13 3.48
CA ARG A 72 2.13 -11.26 2.05
C ARG A 72 2.94 -12.50 1.75
N MET A 73 3.93 -12.84 2.58
CA MET A 73 4.66 -14.10 2.48
C MET A 73 3.72 -15.28 2.74
N LEU A 74 2.92 -15.24 3.82
CA LEU A 74 1.99 -16.31 4.18
C LEU A 74 0.95 -16.60 3.09
N LYS A 75 0.66 -15.65 2.21
CA LYS A 75 -0.30 -15.81 1.11
C LYS A 75 0.05 -16.95 0.15
N SER A 76 1.33 -17.20 -0.14
CA SER A 76 1.72 -18.36 -0.97
C SER A 76 1.45 -19.69 -0.25
N HIS A 77 1.56 -19.69 1.07
CA HIS A 77 1.46 -20.87 1.94
C HIS A 77 0.04 -21.14 2.47
N ALA A 78 -0.88 -20.19 2.33
CA ALA A 78 -2.20 -20.27 2.95
C ALA A 78 -3.33 -20.64 1.96
N GLU A 79 -4.24 -21.51 2.40
CA GLU A 79 -5.58 -21.70 1.79
C GLU A 79 -6.57 -20.66 2.34
N LYS A 80 -6.37 -20.24 3.59
CA LYS A 80 -7.10 -19.16 4.24
C LYS A 80 -6.11 -18.33 5.05
N LEU A 81 -6.09 -17.03 4.80
CA LEU A 81 -5.26 -16.07 5.50
C LEU A 81 -6.15 -15.07 6.25
N ILE A 82 -5.99 -15.02 7.56
CA ILE A 82 -6.65 -14.05 8.44
C ILE A 82 -5.62 -12.99 8.79
N VAL A 83 -5.94 -11.72 8.55
CA VAL A 83 -5.01 -10.62 8.77
C VAL A 83 -5.70 -9.57 9.60
N ASN A 84 -5.04 -9.17 10.68
CA ASN A 84 -5.57 -8.23 11.64
C ASN A 84 -4.47 -7.23 12.06
N ASP A 85 -4.91 -6.04 12.40
CA ASP A 85 -4.14 -5.04 13.13
C ASP A 85 -5.15 -4.08 13.79
N LEU A 86 -4.72 -3.35 14.81
CA LEU A 86 -5.56 -2.35 15.47
C LEU A 86 -5.71 -1.08 14.60
N GLU A 87 -4.70 -0.79 13.79
CA GLU A 87 -4.61 0.44 13.03
C GLU A 87 -5.38 0.40 11.71
N ASN A 88 -6.25 1.38 11.47
CA ASN A 88 -7.07 1.45 10.27
C ASN A 88 -6.25 1.52 8.97
N TYR A 89 -5.09 2.19 8.98
CA TYR A 89 -4.24 2.25 7.79
C TYR A 89 -3.68 0.88 7.43
N SER A 90 -3.40 0.03 8.43
CA SER A 90 -2.95 -1.34 8.22
C SER A 90 -4.06 -2.16 7.56
N ALA A 91 -5.28 -2.08 8.09
CA ALA A 91 -6.45 -2.72 7.46
C ALA A 91 -6.64 -2.27 6.01
N MET A 92 -6.52 -0.96 5.73
CA MET A 92 -6.64 -0.40 4.38
C MET A 92 -5.58 -0.98 3.43
N ILE A 93 -4.31 -0.93 3.80
CA ILE A 93 -3.19 -1.43 3.00
C ILE A 93 -3.32 -2.93 2.77
N ASN A 94 -3.54 -3.71 3.84
CA ASN A 94 -3.69 -5.16 3.76
C ASN A 94 -4.88 -5.56 2.89
N SER A 95 -6.02 -4.88 3.00
CA SER A 95 -7.21 -5.18 2.17
C SER A 95 -6.95 -4.97 0.68
N CYS A 96 -6.12 -3.97 0.31
CA CYS A 96 -5.73 -3.72 -1.06
C CYS A 96 -4.73 -4.78 -1.55
N TYR A 97 -3.57 -4.86 -0.90
CA TYR A 97 -2.46 -5.67 -1.43
C TYR A 97 -2.68 -7.17 -1.24
N LEU A 98 -3.45 -7.61 -0.25
CA LEU A 98 -3.80 -9.03 -0.10
C LEU A 98 -5.01 -9.44 -0.94
N SER A 99 -5.68 -8.52 -1.65
CA SER A 99 -6.73 -8.90 -2.62
C SER A 99 -6.18 -9.90 -3.64
N ASN A 100 -7.01 -10.85 -4.09
CA ASN A 100 -6.60 -11.72 -5.18
C ASN A 100 -6.61 -10.96 -6.50
N LYS A 101 -5.76 -11.40 -7.42
CA LYS A 101 -5.70 -10.82 -8.76
C LYS A 101 -7.04 -10.89 -9.50
N SER A 102 -7.79 -11.97 -9.29
CA SER A 102 -9.14 -12.17 -9.84
C SER A 102 -10.15 -11.14 -9.33
N ASP A 103 -9.91 -10.59 -8.14
CA ASP A 103 -10.86 -9.72 -7.44
C ASP A 103 -10.58 -8.25 -7.72
N TYR A 104 -9.47 -7.93 -8.41
CA TYR A 104 -9.10 -6.56 -8.78
C TYR A 104 -9.76 -6.16 -10.12
N PRO A 105 -10.72 -5.20 -10.12
CA PRO A 105 -11.41 -4.79 -11.33
C PRO A 105 -10.55 -3.81 -12.12
N LYS A 106 -9.58 -4.37 -12.86
CA LYS A 106 -8.51 -3.61 -13.51
C LYS A 106 -9.02 -2.47 -14.40
N GLU A 107 -9.94 -2.77 -15.33
CA GLU A 107 -10.42 -1.79 -16.31
C GLU A 107 -11.17 -0.62 -15.68
N GLU A 108 -11.98 -0.91 -14.66
CA GLU A 108 -12.72 0.10 -13.91
C GLU A 108 -11.77 0.99 -13.09
N CYS A 109 -10.83 0.37 -12.37
CA CYS A 109 -9.81 1.09 -11.61
C CYS A 109 -8.94 1.98 -12.50
N GLU A 110 -8.61 1.53 -13.72
CA GLU A 110 -7.86 2.32 -14.71
C GLU A 110 -8.66 3.53 -15.20
N LYS A 111 -9.96 3.37 -15.52
CA LYS A 111 -10.84 4.49 -15.91
C LYS A 111 -10.93 5.53 -14.80
N ILE A 112 -11.20 5.10 -13.57
CA ILE A 112 -11.29 5.97 -12.39
C ILE A 112 -9.98 6.72 -12.16
N ARG A 113 -8.84 6.02 -12.26
CA ARG A 113 -7.51 6.63 -12.10
C ARG A 113 -7.27 7.75 -13.11
N ASN A 114 -7.61 7.52 -14.38
CA ASN A 114 -7.47 8.55 -15.43
C ASN A 114 -8.31 9.80 -15.12
N VAL A 115 -9.51 9.63 -14.56
CA VAL A 115 -10.35 10.76 -14.14
C VAL A 115 -9.71 11.53 -12.99
N ILE A 116 -9.23 10.82 -11.95
CA ILE A 116 -8.55 11.43 -10.79
C ILE A 116 -7.30 12.19 -11.23
N GLU A 117 -6.45 11.57 -12.06
CA GLU A 117 -5.22 12.20 -12.55
C GLU A 117 -5.53 13.43 -13.41
N GLY A 118 -6.54 13.34 -14.29
CA GLY A 118 -6.99 14.47 -15.11
C GLY A 118 -7.52 15.64 -14.28
N LYS A 119 -8.23 15.38 -13.17
CA LYS A 119 -8.67 16.43 -12.24
C LYS A 119 -7.50 17.02 -11.46
N CYS A 120 -6.61 16.18 -10.93
CA CYS A 120 -5.44 16.60 -10.18
C CYS A 120 -4.51 17.52 -10.99
N GLN A 121 -4.42 17.34 -12.31
CA GLN A 121 -3.63 18.24 -13.16
C GLN A 121 -4.22 19.66 -13.29
N LYS A 122 -5.54 19.80 -13.14
CA LYS A 122 -6.23 21.08 -13.33
C LYS A 122 -6.21 21.94 -12.07
N GLU A 123 -6.40 21.32 -10.91
CA GLU A 123 -6.53 22.02 -9.65
C GLU A 123 -5.83 21.26 -8.52
N LYS A 124 -5.18 22.03 -7.63
CA LYS A 124 -4.61 21.51 -6.39
C LYS A 124 -5.47 21.97 -5.23
N ILE A 125 -5.80 21.02 -4.37
CA ILE A 125 -6.64 21.25 -3.21
C ILE A 125 -5.75 21.36 -1.99
N PHE A 126 -5.98 22.41 -1.20
CA PHE A 126 -5.31 22.63 0.08
C PHE A 126 -6.07 21.91 1.19
N GLY A 127 -5.35 21.36 2.16
CA GLY A 127 -5.92 20.56 3.24
C GLY A 127 -4.95 20.32 4.38
N ILE A 128 -5.29 19.35 5.23
CA ILE A 128 -4.63 19.11 6.52
C ILE A 128 -3.11 18.85 6.34
N ILE A 129 -2.70 18.12 5.29
CA ILE A 129 -1.30 17.75 5.11
C ILE A 129 -0.49 18.96 4.66
N SER A 130 -0.98 19.71 3.68
CA SER A 130 -0.33 20.90 3.14
C SER A 130 -0.40 22.11 4.07
N GLU A 131 -1.32 22.11 5.03
CA GLU A 131 -1.40 23.11 6.09
C GLU A 131 -0.45 22.80 7.26
N ASN A 132 -0.39 21.54 7.70
CA ASN A 132 0.21 21.19 8.99
C ASN A 132 1.49 20.36 8.89
N TYR A 133 1.85 19.83 7.71
CA TYR A 133 2.96 18.88 7.55
C TYR A 133 3.97 19.29 6.46
N ALA A 134 3.82 20.47 5.87
CA ALA A 134 4.76 21.07 4.95
C ALA A 134 4.95 22.57 5.23
N PRO A 135 6.10 23.16 4.87
CA PRO A 135 6.30 24.60 4.96
C PRO A 135 5.43 25.31 3.91
N LYS A 136 5.17 26.61 4.10
CA LYS A 136 4.46 27.42 3.10
C LYS A 136 5.30 27.69 1.85
N ASP A 137 6.62 27.80 2.03
CA ASP A 137 7.60 27.97 0.97
C ASP A 137 8.80 27.05 1.24
N ASP A 138 9.03 26.07 0.36
CA ASP A 138 10.15 25.13 0.46
C ASP A 138 11.52 25.83 0.42
N LYS A 139 11.61 27.05 -0.11
CA LYS A 139 12.86 27.84 -0.19
C LYS A 139 13.06 28.79 0.99
N ASN A 140 12.04 29.01 1.81
CA ASN A 140 12.07 29.95 2.93
C ASN A 140 11.26 29.40 4.12
N ILE A 141 11.80 28.33 4.71
CA ILE A 141 11.18 27.65 5.85
C ILE A 141 11.30 28.53 7.10
N LEU A 142 10.17 28.82 7.73
CA LEU A 142 10.09 29.64 8.93
C LEU A 142 10.12 28.80 10.21
N LYS A 143 10.56 29.41 11.32
CA LYS A 143 10.59 28.75 12.64
C LYS A 143 9.18 28.27 13.03
N GLY A 144 9.07 26.99 13.36
CA GLY A 144 7.81 26.35 13.77
C GLY A 144 7.07 25.63 12.64
N GLU A 145 7.48 25.81 11.38
CA GLU A 145 6.96 25.01 10.28
C GLU A 145 7.48 23.57 10.33
N ARG A 146 6.62 22.62 9.98
CA ARG A 146 6.97 21.21 9.85
C ARG A 146 7.40 20.93 8.41
N VAL A 147 8.40 20.08 8.27
CA VAL A 147 9.01 19.72 6.98
C VAL A 147 8.93 18.22 6.73
N PHE A 148 7.80 17.59 7.08
CA PHE A 148 7.60 16.17 6.80
C PHE A 148 7.46 15.91 5.29
N TYR A 149 6.85 16.86 4.57
CA TYR A 149 6.70 16.84 3.12
C TYR A 149 7.19 18.16 2.50
N THR A 150 7.54 18.14 1.21
CA THR A 150 7.59 19.38 0.42
C THR A 150 6.18 19.96 0.31
N ARG A 151 6.09 21.27 0.06
CA ARG A 151 4.81 21.95 -0.23
C ARG A 151 4.05 21.23 -1.34
N GLU A 152 4.75 20.86 -2.41
CA GLU A 152 4.18 20.15 -3.57
C GLU A 152 3.62 18.77 -3.20
N ASN A 153 4.39 17.93 -2.51
CA ASN A 153 3.93 16.59 -2.15
C ASN A 153 2.73 16.67 -1.19
N ALA A 154 2.74 17.60 -0.25
CA ALA A 154 1.64 17.78 0.69
C ALA A 154 0.35 18.19 -0.02
N LEU A 155 0.42 19.13 -0.98
CA LEU A 155 -0.72 19.50 -1.83
C LEU A 155 -1.22 18.33 -2.66
N LEU A 156 -0.31 17.50 -3.21
CA LEU A 156 -0.71 16.31 -3.96
C LEU A 156 -1.43 15.29 -3.07
N ILE A 157 -0.97 15.08 -1.84
CA ILE A 157 -1.63 14.16 -0.89
C ILE A 157 -3.05 14.64 -0.58
N ASP A 158 -3.23 15.91 -0.24
CA ASP A 158 -4.56 16.48 0.02
C ASP A 158 -5.46 16.39 -1.22
N THR A 159 -4.92 16.75 -2.40
CA THR A 159 -5.65 16.69 -3.67
C THR A 159 -6.11 15.28 -3.99
N TYR A 160 -5.22 14.28 -3.95
CA TYR A 160 -5.61 12.91 -4.24
C TYR A 160 -6.55 12.34 -3.19
N ARG A 161 -6.35 12.66 -1.90
CA ARG A 161 -7.26 12.20 -0.86
C ARG A 161 -8.68 12.71 -1.10
N HIS A 162 -8.83 13.99 -1.45
CA HIS A 162 -10.12 14.58 -1.77
C HIS A 162 -10.73 13.97 -3.02
N LEU A 163 -9.97 13.91 -4.13
CA LEU A 163 -10.46 13.37 -5.39
C LEU A 163 -10.85 11.88 -5.31
N ILE A 164 -10.21 11.09 -4.45
CA ILE A 164 -10.61 9.71 -4.21
C ILE A 164 -12.01 9.65 -3.59
N ASP A 165 -12.34 10.53 -2.64
CA ASP A 165 -13.70 10.56 -2.08
C ASP A 165 -14.73 11.08 -3.07
N GLU A 166 -14.34 12.03 -3.92
CA GLU A 166 -15.24 12.62 -4.92
C GLU A 166 -15.52 11.68 -6.10
N VAL A 167 -14.51 10.95 -6.58
CA VAL A 167 -14.58 10.19 -7.84
C VAL A 167 -14.88 8.71 -7.62
N VAL A 168 -14.44 8.13 -6.49
CA VAL A 168 -14.60 6.69 -6.23
C VAL A 168 -15.89 6.46 -5.42
N GLU A 169 -17.00 6.28 -6.14
CA GLU A 169 -18.32 6.09 -5.52
C GLU A 169 -18.45 4.75 -4.78
N ASP A 170 -17.86 3.67 -5.32
CA ASP A 170 -17.86 2.37 -4.65
C ASP A 170 -16.78 2.30 -3.56
N GLU A 171 -17.23 2.28 -2.31
CA GLU A 171 -16.39 2.10 -1.11
C GLU A 171 -15.46 0.87 -1.20
N LYS A 172 -15.89 -0.21 -1.86
CA LYS A 172 -15.05 -1.41 -2.02
C LYS A 172 -13.84 -1.16 -2.92
N LEU A 173 -13.93 -0.19 -3.82
CA LEU A 173 -12.85 0.16 -4.74
C LEU A 173 -11.86 1.14 -4.12
N LYS A 174 -12.29 1.97 -3.14
CA LYS A 174 -11.44 2.99 -2.51
C LYS A 174 -10.11 2.43 -1.99
N LYS A 175 -10.09 1.19 -1.49
CA LYS A 175 -8.85 0.53 -1.04
C LYS A 175 -7.75 0.50 -2.11
N TYR A 176 -8.10 0.35 -3.40
CA TYR A 176 -7.16 0.33 -4.52
C TYR A 176 -6.57 1.70 -4.88
N PHE A 177 -7.05 2.77 -4.23
CA PHE A 177 -6.56 4.15 -4.40
C PHE A 177 -5.95 4.71 -3.11
N LEU A 178 -6.57 4.44 -1.96
CA LEU A 178 -6.08 4.88 -0.65
C LEU A 178 -4.80 4.15 -0.23
N ALA A 179 -4.72 2.84 -0.43
CA ALA A 179 -3.51 2.08 -0.11
C ALA A 179 -2.27 2.55 -0.90
N PRO A 180 -2.35 2.80 -2.23
CA PRO A 180 -1.26 3.47 -2.93
C PRO A 180 -0.91 4.83 -2.37
N LEU A 181 -1.92 5.67 -2.10
CA LEU A 181 -1.68 7.02 -1.60
C LEU A 181 -0.93 6.98 -0.26
N LEU A 182 -1.33 6.10 0.66
CA LEU A 182 -0.65 5.86 1.92
C LEU A 182 0.79 5.38 1.71
N THR A 183 0.99 4.48 0.75
CA THR A 183 2.32 3.94 0.42
C THR A 183 3.24 5.02 -0.11
N GLU A 184 2.81 5.77 -1.11
CA GLU A 184 3.56 6.86 -1.72
C GLU A 184 3.84 7.99 -0.70
N ALA A 185 2.86 8.31 0.16
CA ALA A 185 3.03 9.28 1.24
C ALA A 185 4.03 8.81 2.31
N SER A 186 4.22 7.50 2.49
CA SER A 186 5.23 6.98 3.42
C SER A 186 6.65 6.95 2.84
N ILE A 187 6.78 6.91 1.51
CA ILE A 187 8.06 6.82 0.79
C ILE A 187 8.59 8.22 0.45
N HIS A 188 7.70 9.14 0.08
CA HIS A 188 8.04 10.48 -0.39
C HIS A 188 7.95 11.55 0.72
N VAL A 189 8.52 11.21 1.87
CA VAL A 189 8.78 12.16 2.98
C VAL A 189 10.09 12.91 2.75
N ASN A 190 10.22 14.09 3.35
CA ASN A 190 11.45 14.90 3.34
C ASN A 190 12.48 14.47 4.40
N THR A 191 12.12 13.49 5.23
CA THR A 191 12.94 13.01 6.34
C THR A 191 13.52 11.64 6.00
N SER A 192 14.85 11.55 5.94
CA SER A 192 15.61 10.29 5.87
C SER A 192 15.91 9.73 7.26
#